data_AF-A0A3M0ZBG0-F1
#
_entry.id   AF-A0A3M0ZBG0-F1
#
_cell.length_a   1.000
_cell.length_b   1.000
_cell.length_c   1.000
_cell.angle_alpha   90.00
_cell.angle_beta   90.00
_cell.angle_gamma   90.00
#
_symmetry.space_group_name_H-M   'P 1'
#
loop_
_entity.id
_entity.type
_entity.pdbx_description
1 polymer ?
#
loop_
_entity_poly.entity_id
_entity_poly.type
_entity_poly.pdbx_seq_one_letter_code
_entity_poly.pdbx_strand_id
1 'polypeptide(L)'
;MPDISQIQQLTGKEVYPHSLHDVGTATLAMVHGTAEDQLVCIAPTATSIPSAFPGLPQRCHEHYVACAPLHAETAEFLRQHFPWTAPSSLAQQQTTIGCGDRLGVAGRG
;
A
#
# COMPACT_ATOMS: atom_id res chain seq x y z
N MET A 1 9.50 8.48 -10.28
CA MET A 1 8.61 7.52 -9.60
C MET A 1 8.77 6.18 -10.31
N PRO A 2 9.04 5.08 -9.60
CA PRO A 2 9.15 3.76 -10.20
C PRO A 2 7.83 3.33 -10.84
N ASP A 3 7.91 2.75 -12.04
CA ASP A 3 6.76 2.15 -12.72
C ASP A 3 6.54 0.69 -12.28
N ILE A 4 5.44 0.07 -12.72
CA ILE A 4 5.09 -1.32 -12.38
C ILE A 4 6.25 -2.28 -12.66
N SER A 5 6.86 -2.19 -13.84
CA SER A 5 7.94 -3.09 -14.25
C SER A 5 9.15 -2.96 -13.33
N GLN A 6 9.50 -1.74 -12.92
CA GLN A 6 10.57 -1.51 -11.96
C GLN A 6 10.24 -2.08 -10.57
N ILE A 7 9.00 -1.92 -10.10
CA ILE A 7 8.55 -2.48 -8.81
C ILE A 7 8.61 -4.01 -8.84
N GLN A 8 8.16 -4.64 -9.92
CA GLN A 8 8.24 -6.09 -10.11
C GLN A 8 9.69 -6.59 -10.11
N GLN A 9 10.62 -5.86 -10.75
CA GLN A 9 12.04 -6.21 -10.73
C GLN A 9 12.67 -6.08 -9.34
N LEU A 10 12.31 -5.05 -8.58
CA LEU A 10 12.84 -4.80 -7.24
C LEU A 10 12.30 -5.78 -6.19
N THR A 11 11.06 -6.25 -6.36
CA THR A 11 10.35 -7.07 -5.36
C THR A 11 10.23 -8.54 -5.74
N GLY A 12 10.36 -8.88 -7.03
CA GLY A 12 10.07 -10.20 -7.58
C GLY A 12 8.60 -10.59 -7.52
N LYS A 13 7.68 -9.65 -7.30
CA LYS A 13 6.25 -9.89 -7.04
C LYS A 13 5.37 -9.19 -8.06
N GLU A 14 4.20 -9.76 -8.34
CA GLU A 14 3.20 -9.11 -9.19
C GLU A 14 2.61 -7.89 -8.48
N VAL A 15 2.41 -6.80 -9.22
CA VAL A 15 1.92 -5.53 -8.67
C VAL A 15 0.45 -5.35 -9.03
N TYR A 16 -0.37 -4.95 -8.05
CA TYR A 16 -1.73 -4.54 -8.32
C TYR A 16 -1.71 -3.21 -9.10
N PRO A 17 -2.19 -3.16 -10.37
CA PRO A 17 -1.87 -2.05 -11.28
C PRO A 17 -2.44 -0.70 -10.85
N HIS A 18 -3.53 -0.69 -10.09
CA HIS A 18 -4.17 0.53 -9.59
C HIS A 18 -3.77 0.88 -8.14
N SER A 19 -2.75 0.22 -7.60
CA SER A 19 -2.31 0.44 -6.21
C SER A 19 -1.17 1.44 -6.05
N LEU A 20 -0.60 1.94 -7.16
CA LEU A 20 0.54 2.85 -7.13
C LEU A 20 0.13 4.24 -6.64
N HIS A 21 0.67 4.65 -5.50
CA HIS A 21 0.44 5.96 -4.92
C HIS A 21 1.71 6.55 -4.34
N ASP A 22 1.93 7.84 -4.55
CA ASP A 22 3.11 8.53 -4.05
C ASP A 22 2.87 9.14 -2.67
N VAL A 23 3.89 9.06 -1.81
CA VAL A 23 3.97 9.73 -0.51
C VAL A 23 5.30 10.47 -0.44
N GLY A 24 5.27 11.77 -0.70
CA GLY A 24 6.48 12.59 -0.80
C GLY A 24 7.37 12.12 -1.95
N THR A 25 8.52 11.53 -1.63
CA THR A 25 9.48 10.98 -2.62
C THR A 25 9.48 9.46 -2.68
N ALA A 26 8.61 8.81 -1.90
CA ALA A 26 8.41 7.38 -1.94
C ALA A 26 7.17 7.02 -2.77
N THR A 27 7.19 5.84 -3.38
CA THR A 27 6.03 5.24 -4.06
C THR A 27 5.61 3.99 -3.30
N LEU A 28 4.31 3.88 -3.04
CA LEU A 28 3.69 2.73 -2.42
C LEU A 28 2.93 1.92 -3.46
N ALA A 29 2.95 0.61 -3.32
CA ALA A 29 2.18 -0.31 -4.14
C ALA A 29 1.79 -1.55 -3.35
N MET A 30 0.63 -2.11 -3.65
CA MET A 30 0.28 -3.45 -3.22
C MET A 30 0.90 -4.46 -4.19
N VAL A 31 1.45 -5.53 -3.64
CA VAL A 31 2.02 -6.63 -4.40
C VAL A 31 1.42 -7.96 -3.95
N HIS A 32 1.29 -8.89 -4.89
CA HIS A 32 0.91 -10.26 -4.61
C HIS A 32 2.13 -11.03 -4.11
N GLY A 33 2.12 -11.37 -2.82
CA GLY A 33 3.15 -12.24 -2.23
C GLY A 33 2.79 -13.72 -2.38
N THR A 34 3.74 -14.59 -2.06
CA THR A 34 3.58 -16.04 -2.20
C THR A 34 2.58 -16.65 -1.22
N ALA A 35 2.41 -16.04 -0.04
CA ALA A 35 1.50 -16.49 1.01
C ALA A 35 0.38 -15.47 1.28
N GLU A 36 0.69 -14.18 1.16
CA GLU A 36 -0.20 -13.07 1.46
C GLU A 36 0.16 -11.86 0.60
N ASP A 37 -0.83 -11.01 0.35
CA ASP A 37 -0.59 -9.70 -0.25
C ASP A 37 0.18 -8.80 0.73
N GLN A 38 0.99 -7.89 0.19
CA GLN A 38 1.84 -7.02 0.98
C GLN A 38 1.82 -5.59 0.45
N LEU A 39 2.06 -4.63 1.32
CA LEU A 39 2.34 -3.25 0.93
C LEU A 39 3.84 -3.07 0.80
N VAL A 40 4.28 -2.52 -0.32
CA VAL A 40 5.69 -2.17 -0.57
C VAL A 40 5.82 -0.67 -0.66
N CYS A 41 6.88 -0.13 -0.05
CA CYS A 41 7.29 1.26 -0.15
C CYS A 41 8.69 1.32 -0.78
N ILE A 42 8.84 2.09 -1.85
CA ILE A 42 10.09 2.24 -2.61
C ILE A 42 10.47 3.71 -2.61
N ALA A 43 11.71 3.99 -2.25
CA ALA A 43 12.21 5.35 -2.15
C ALA A 43 13.67 5.47 -2.62
N PRO A 44 14.12 6.66 -3.04
CA PRO A 44 15.52 6.88 -3.46
C PRO A 44 16.51 6.83 -2.28
N THR A 45 16.05 7.09 -1.05
CA THR A 45 16.89 7.08 0.17
C THR A 45 16.17 6.39 1.32
N ALA A 46 16.92 5.89 2.30
CA ALA A 46 16.33 5.29 3.51
C ALA A 46 15.42 6.26 4.27
N THR A 47 15.81 7.54 4.35
CA THR A 47 15.07 8.60 5.04
C THR A 47 13.83 9.06 4.29
N SER A 48 13.72 8.73 3.00
CA SER A 48 12.53 8.98 2.19
C SER A 48 11.42 7.97 2.45
N ILE A 49 11.70 6.82 3.08
CA ILE A 49 10.66 5.93 3.58
C ILE A 49 10.02 6.59 4.81
N PRO A 50 8.69 6.79 4.83
CA PRO A 50 8.02 7.37 5.99
C PRO A 50 8.36 6.61 7.28
N SER A 51 8.71 7.33 8.35
CA SER A 51 9.11 6.71 9.63
C SER A 51 8.01 5.86 10.27
N ALA A 52 6.74 6.16 9.96
CA ALA A 52 5.58 5.41 10.42
C ALA A 52 5.27 4.17 9.55
N PHE A 53 6.02 3.93 8.46
CA PHE A 53 5.81 2.75 7.63
C PHE A 53 6.19 1.49 8.42
N PRO A 54 5.30 0.49 8.56
CA PRO A 54 5.52 -0.69 9.40
C PRO A 54 6.35 -1.76 8.68
N GLY A 55 7.53 -1.38 8.18
CA GLY A 55 8.45 -2.26 7.48
C GLY A 55 9.88 -1.72 7.54
N LEU A 56 10.85 -2.63 7.51
CA LEU A 56 12.27 -2.26 7.59
C LEU A 56 12.83 -1.92 6.19
N PRO A 57 13.40 -0.72 5.98
CA PRO A 57 14.05 -0.38 4.73
C PRO A 57 15.26 -1.27 4.46
N GLN A 58 15.32 -1.84 3.26
CA GLN A 58 16.46 -2.59 2.74
C GLN A 58 16.95 -1.93 1.46
N ARG A 59 18.27 -1.83 1.28
CA ARG A 59 18.84 -1.29 0.05
C ARG A 59 18.75 -2.34 -1.06
N CYS A 60 18.12 -1.99 -2.17
CA CYS A 60 18.02 -2.80 -3.37
C CYS A 60 18.47 -1.96 -4.58
N HIS A 61 19.68 -2.22 -5.09
CA HIS A 61 20.33 -1.39 -6.11
C HIS A 61 20.43 0.09 -5.67
N GLU A 62 19.88 1.00 -6.48
CA GLU A 62 19.83 2.45 -6.25
C GLU A 62 18.59 2.89 -5.45
N HIS A 63 17.81 1.95 -4.93
CA HIS A 63 16.58 2.24 -4.17
C HIS A 63 16.63 1.63 -2.77
N TYR A 64 15.76 2.13 -1.91
CA TYR A 64 15.39 1.54 -0.64
C TYR A 64 13.98 0.98 -0.76
N VAL A 65 13.80 -0.25 -0.31
CA VAL A 65 12.55 -1.00 -0.38
C VAL A 65 12.19 -1.47 1.02
N ALA A 66 10.97 -1.18 1.46
CA ALA A 66 10.40 -1.72 2.69
C ALA A 66 9.12 -2.48 2.35
N CYS A 67 8.93 -3.66 2.95
CA CYS A 67 7.71 -4.45 2.79
C CYS A 67 7.00 -4.52 4.14
N ALA A 68 5.67 -4.45 4.13
CA ALA A 68 4.81 -4.59 5.29
C ALA A 68 3.65 -5.55 4.99
N PRO A 69 3.27 -6.44 5.94
CA PRO A 69 2.04 -7.22 5.83
C PRO A 69 0.80 -6.32 5.90
N LEU A 70 -0.33 -6.77 5.38
CA LEU A 70 -1.60 -6.02 5.39
C LEU A 70 -2.34 -6.14 6.73
N HIS A 71 -1.67 -5.74 7.82
CA HIS A 71 -2.20 -5.73 9.19
C HIS A 71 -2.78 -4.37 9.58
N ALA A 72 -3.33 -4.29 10.80
CA ALA A 72 -3.97 -3.10 11.34
C ALA A 72 -3.05 -1.85 11.36
N GLU A 73 -1.76 -2.03 11.68
CA GLU A 73 -0.75 -0.96 11.67
C GLU A 73 -0.56 -0.38 10.26
N THR A 74 -0.48 -1.24 9.24
CA THR A 74 -0.40 -0.84 7.84
C THR A 74 -1.67 -0.08 7.41
N ALA A 75 -2.84 -0.56 7.84
CA ALA A 75 -4.09 0.13 7.57
C ALA A 75 -4.16 1.52 8.25
N GLU A 76 -3.62 1.65 9.46
CA GLU A 76 -3.53 2.94 10.16
C GLU A 76 -2.57 3.90 9.45
N PHE A 77 -1.39 3.41 9.07
CA PHE A 77 -0.44 4.16 8.24
C PHE A 77 -1.09 4.68 6.95
N LEU A 78 -1.87 3.84 6.25
CA LEU A 78 -2.58 4.24 5.03
C LEU A 78 -3.62 5.32 5.31
N ARG A 79 -4.42 5.21 6.39
CA ARG A 79 -5.42 6.23 6.75
C ARG A 79 -4.81 7.60 7.04
N GLN A 80 -3.60 7.64 7.58
CA GLN A 80 -2.89 8.90 7.85
C GLN A 80 -2.38 9.59 6.57
N HIS A 81 -2.00 8.82 5.54
CA HIS A 81 -1.42 9.35 4.30
C HIS A 81 -2.42 9.49 3.15
N PHE A 82 -3.45 8.66 3.15
CA PHE A 82 -4.47 8.58 2.10
C PHE A 82 -5.86 8.68 2.74
N PRO A 83 -6.41 9.90 2.89
CA PRO A 83 -7.69 10.10 3.57
C PRO A 83 -8.86 9.31 2.97
N TRP A 84 -8.80 8.96 1.67
CA TRP A 84 -9.80 8.12 1.00
C TRP A 84 -9.80 6.66 1.47
N THR A 85 -8.77 6.20 2.18
CA THR A 85 -8.73 4.87 2.82
C THR A 85 -9.40 4.86 4.19
N ALA A 86 -9.67 6.04 4.78
CA ALA A 86 -10.37 6.14 6.05
C ALA A 86 -11.88 6.13 5.83
N PRO A 87 -12.67 5.46 6.70
CA PRO A 87 -14.12 5.55 6.65
C PRO A 87 -14.58 7.01 6.78
N SER A 88 -15.55 7.40 5.95
CA SER A 88 -16.22 8.70 6.04
C SER A 88 -17.74 8.50 6.19
N SER A 89 -18.40 9.42 6.90
CA SER A 89 -19.84 9.36 7.10
C SER A 89 -20.58 9.74 5.81
N LEU A 90 -21.51 8.90 5.39
CA LEU A 90 -22.39 9.14 4.24
C LEU A 90 -23.83 9.48 4.66
N ALA A 91 -24.05 9.93 5.90
CA ALA A 91 -25.38 10.16 6.47
C ALA A 91 -26.26 11.14 5.65
N GLN A 92 -25.65 12.00 4.85
CA GLN A 92 -26.34 12.97 3.98
C GLN A 92 -26.51 12.50 2.53
N GLN A 93 -26.06 11.29 2.18
CA GLN A 93 -26.17 10.74 0.83
C GLN A 93 -27.53 10.07 0.62
N GLN A 94 -28.13 10.28 -0.55
CA GLN A 94 -29.47 9.76 -0.86
C GLN A 94 -29.51 8.25 -1.02
N THR A 95 -28.40 7.63 -1.41
CA THR A 95 -28.34 6.20 -1.70
C THR A 95 -27.00 5.65 -1.24
N THR A 96 -27.06 4.56 -0.47
CA THR A 96 -25.89 3.81 -0.01
C THR A 96 -26.20 2.31 -0.13
N ILE A 97 -25.17 1.50 -0.28
CA ILE A 97 -25.26 0.03 -0.27
C ILE A 97 -24.30 -0.52 0.78
N GLY A 98 -24.77 -1.47 1.58
CA GLY A 98 -23.93 -2.20 2.51
C GLY A 98 -23.24 -3.38 1.81
N CYS A 99 -21.95 -3.27 1.55
CA CYS A 99 -21.13 -4.35 0.98
C CYS A 99 -20.56 -5.23 2.11
N GLY A 100 -21.44 -5.93 2.82
CA GLY A 100 -21.03 -6.79 3.95
C GLY A 100 -20.09 -7.91 3.52
N ASP A 101 -18.95 -8.02 4.22
CA ASP A 101 -17.93 -9.04 3.98
C ASP A 101 -17.57 -9.74 5.30
N ARG A 102 -17.91 -11.02 5.41
CA ARG A 102 -17.66 -11.82 6.63
C ARG A 102 -16.25 -12.42 6.67
N LEU A 103 -15.54 -12.41 5.55
CA LEU A 103 -14.26 -13.09 5.38
C LEU A 103 -13.10 -12.13 5.14
N GLY A 104 -13.38 -10.88 4.76
CA GLY A 104 -12.37 -9.86 4.50
C GLY A 104 -11.67 -9.99 3.15
N VAL A 105 -12.27 -10.70 2.20
CA VAL A 105 -11.69 -10.99 0.87
C VAL A 105 -12.53 -10.48 -0.31
N ALA A 106 -13.75 -9.99 -0.04
CA ALA A 106 -14.69 -9.57 -1.07
C ALA A 106 -14.50 -8.10 -1.49
N GLY A 107 -13.75 -7.30 -0.72
CA GLY A 107 -13.63 -5.85 -0.93
C GLY A 107 -13.04 -5.40 -2.27
N ARG A 108 -12.36 -6.29 -3.01
CA ARG A 108 -11.77 -6.01 -4.34
C ARG A 108 -12.71 -6.26 -5.53
N GLY A 109 -13.91 -6.80 -5.27
CA GLY A 109 -14.86 -7.28 -6.28
C GLY A 109 -15.62 -6.18 -7.01
#